data_AF-A0A1H5JR92-F1
#
_entry.id   AF-A0A1H5JR92-F1
#
_cell.length_a   1.000
_cell.length_b   1.000
_cell.length_c   1.000
_cell.angle_alpha   90.00
_cell.angle_beta   90.00
_cell.angle_gamma   90.00
#
_symmetry.space_group_name_H-M   'P 1'
#
loop_
_entity.id
_entity.type
_entity.pdbx_description
1 polymer ?
#
loop_
_entity_poly.entity_id
_entity_poly.type
_entity_poly.pdbx_seq_one_letter_code
_entity_poly.pdbx_strand_id
1 'polypeptide(L)'
;MKLSILKLSFICLLLTACATVPKSTVTLTKQVIDEANSMHNLNISLVKQLFSERKARLSNFIETKYTPTLINKYKKLLPDSVNYKNELSNIIKSILPVIETKKDSLNNLLDAQEKVIISKLTNNYKTYSKASTSLQNLINSIAKVNATEKDALLAIDNLTGNKIDVTKVEDNLNDFLNKTSTILNKLTPFEKLLK
;
A
#
# COMPACT_ATOMS: atom_id res chain seq x y z
N MET A 1 24.69 38.46 3.63
CA MET A 1 24.18 38.49 2.24
C MET A 1 24.51 37.23 1.41
N LYS A 2 25.72 36.66 1.50
CA LYS A 2 26.13 35.45 0.74
C LYS A 2 25.29 34.18 1.02
N LEU A 3 24.77 34.01 2.23
CA LEU A 3 23.96 32.84 2.62
C LEU A 3 22.54 32.83 2.02
N SER A 4 21.99 34.01 1.65
CA SER A 4 20.67 34.14 1.00
C SER A 4 20.75 33.81 -0.49
N ILE A 5 21.85 34.22 -1.14
CA ILE A 5 22.12 33.96 -2.57
C ILE A 5 22.40 32.46 -2.81
N LEU A 6 23.08 31.79 -1.88
CA LEU A 6 23.33 30.34 -1.96
C LEU A 6 22.04 29.52 -1.81
N LYS A 7 21.11 29.94 -0.94
CA LYS A 7 19.78 29.31 -0.80
C LYS A 7 18.90 29.53 -2.04
N LEU A 8 18.98 30.71 -2.66
CA LEU A 8 18.26 31.04 -3.89
C LEU A 8 18.82 30.29 -5.12
N SER A 9 20.12 30.08 -5.18
CA SER A 9 20.79 29.27 -6.22
C SER A 9 20.46 27.78 -6.10
N PHE A 10 20.37 27.24 -4.88
CA PHE A 10 19.97 25.85 -4.64
C PHE A 10 18.51 25.58 -5.03
N ILE A 11 17.62 26.57 -4.87
CA ILE A 11 16.22 26.51 -5.32
C ILE A 11 16.11 26.62 -6.85
N CYS A 12 16.98 27.38 -7.50
CA CYS A 12 17.04 27.46 -8.97
C CYS A 12 17.53 26.16 -9.62
N LEU A 13 18.43 25.40 -8.96
CA LEU A 13 18.90 24.09 -9.44
C LEU A 13 17.81 23.00 -9.41
N LEU A 14 16.75 23.16 -8.61
CA LEU A 14 15.66 22.19 -8.55
C LEU A 14 14.64 22.34 -9.69
N LEU A 15 14.68 23.46 -10.42
CA LEU A 15 13.70 23.79 -11.46
C LEU A 15 14.18 23.43 -12.88
N THR A 16 15.45 23.02 -13.06
CA THR A 16 16.00 22.57 -14.35
C THR A 16 15.81 21.07 -14.59
N ALA A 17 15.08 20.36 -13.70
CA ALA A 17 14.88 18.91 -13.78
C ALA A 17 13.67 18.48 -14.65
N CYS A 18 13.25 19.29 -15.64
CA CYS A 18 12.35 18.83 -16.70
C CYS A 18 13.12 17.94 -17.69
N ALA A 19 13.60 16.79 -17.23
CA ALA A 19 14.17 15.77 -18.09
C ALA A 19 13.05 15.03 -18.83
N THR A 20 13.21 14.86 -20.15
CA THR A 20 12.36 14.02 -21.00
C THR A 20 12.19 12.64 -20.35
N VAL A 21 10.99 12.29 -19.91
CA VAL A 21 10.72 11.01 -19.24
C VAL A 21 11.04 9.85 -20.21
N PRO A 22 12.07 9.04 -19.94
CA PRO A 22 12.44 7.95 -20.84
C PRO A 22 11.41 6.82 -20.80
N LYS A 23 11.26 6.06 -21.90
CA LYS A 23 10.40 4.86 -21.96
C LYS A 23 10.72 3.83 -20.87
N SER A 24 11.97 3.74 -20.41
CA SER A 24 12.35 2.88 -19.28
C SER A 24 11.66 3.25 -17.97
N THR A 25 11.28 4.51 -17.76
CA THR A 25 10.51 4.95 -16.58
C THR A 25 9.10 4.38 -16.59
N VAL A 26 8.44 4.35 -17.75
CA VAL A 26 7.13 3.70 -17.93
C VAL A 26 7.19 2.22 -17.50
N THR A 27 8.21 1.49 -17.97
CA THR A 27 8.41 0.08 -17.64
C THR A 27 8.75 -0.14 -16.18
N LEU A 28 9.66 0.67 -15.62
CA LEU A 28 10.08 0.54 -14.23
C LEU A 28 8.91 0.80 -13.27
N THR A 29 8.13 1.85 -13.49
CA THR A 29 6.97 2.15 -12.63
C THR A 29 5.92 1.03 -12.71
N LYS A 30 5.69 0.45 -13.89
CA LYS A 30 4.82 -0.73 -14.07
C LYS A 30 5.32 -1.91 -13.22
N GLN A 31 6.62 -2.21 -13.27
CA GLN A 31 7.23 -3.30 -12.49
C GLN A 31 7.11 -3.07 -10.98
N VAL A 32 7.30 -1.83 -10.50
CA VAL A 32 7.12 -1.48 -9.08
C VAL A 32 5.67 -1.68 -8.63
N ILE A 33 4.69 -1.34 -9.47
CA ILE A 33 3.27 -1.59 -9.19
C ILE A 33 2.99 -3.09 -9.11
N ASP A 34 3.52 -3.88 -10.03
CA ASP A 34 3.32 -5.33 -10.08
C ASP A 34 3.96 -6.02 -8.87
N GLU A 35 5.15 -5.59 -8.44
CA GLU A 35 5.79 -6.08 -7.22
C GLU A 35 4.98 -5.75 -5.96
N ALA A 36 4.45 -4.52 -5.87
CA ALA A 36 3.62 -4.12 -4.74
C ALA A 36 2.32 -4.95 -4.64
N ASN A 37 1.76 -5.40 -5.77
CA ASN A 37 0.64 -6.34 -5.81
C ASN A 37 1.04 -7.71 -5.22
N SER A 38 2.20 -8.23 -5.62
CA SER A 38 2.75 -9.47 -5.08
C SER A 38 2.98 -9.38 -3.58
N MET A 39 3.57 -8.27 -3.10
CA MET A 39 3.77 -8.00 -1.67
C MET A 39 2.45 -7.90 -0.90
N HIS A 40 1.40 -7.32 -1.48
CA HIS A 40 0.07 -7.30 -0.84
C HIS A 40 -0.46 -8.72 -0.61
N ASN A 41 -0.36 -9.60 -1.61
CA ASN A 41 -0.80 -10.99 -1.52
C ASN A 41 0.02 -11.80 -0.51
N LEU A 42 1.35 -11.58 -0.47
CA LEU A 42 2.24 -12.18 0.51
C LEU A 42 1.87 -11.76 1.94
N ASN A 43 1.60 -10.46 2.16
CA ASN A 43 1.18 -9.96 3.47
C ASN A 43 -0.16 -10.57 3.93
N ILE A 44 -1.14 -10.70 3.03
CA ILE A 44 -2.40 -11.41 3.35
C ILE A 44 -2.12 -12.86 3.75
N SER A 45 -1.28 -13.55 2.99
CA SER A 45 -0.96 -14.97 3.22
C SER A 45 -0.25 -15.15 4.57
N LEU A 46 0.69 -14.28 4.90
CA LEU A 46 1.39 -14.26 6.18
C LEU A 46 0.41 -14.06 7.35
N VAL A 47 -0.52 -13.11 7.24
CA VAL A 47 -1.53 -12.88 8.28
C VAL A 47 -2.41 -14.11 8.48
N LYS A 48 -2.91 -14.72 7.39
CA LYS A 48 -3.71 -15.95 7.46
C LYS A 48 -2.93 -17.08 8.14
N GLN A 49 -1.68 -17.29 7.77
CA GLN A 49 -0.81 -18.30 8.37
C GLN A 49 -0.62 -18.04 9.87
N LEU A 50 -0.31 -16.80 10.26
CA LEU A 50 -0.14 -16.40 11.66
C LEU A 50 -1.40 -16.70 12.48
N PHE A 51 -2.58 -16.37 11.97
CA PHE A 51 -3.84 -16.62 12.69
C PHE A 51 -4.22 -18.10 12.72
N SER A 52 -3.93 -18.86 11.66
CA SER A 52 -4.04 -20.32 11.66
C SER A 52 -3.21 -20.95 12.79
N GLU A 53 -1.94 -20.55 12.91
CA GLU A 53 -1.09 -21.05 14.00
C GLU A 53 -1.56 -20.61 15.39
N ARG A 54 -2.09 -19.39 15.53
CA ARG A 54 -2.66 -18.92 16.80
C ARG A 54 -3.87 -19.76 17.20
N LYS A 55 -4.76 -20.12 16.26
CA LYS A 55 -5.90 -21.00 16.50
C LYS A 55 -5.46 -22.42 16.88
N ALA A 56 -4.41 -22.93 16.24
CA ALA A 56 -3.82 -24.23 16.60
C ALA A 56 -3.22 -24.20 18.02
N ARG A 57 -2.44 -23.17 18.36
CA ARG A 57 -1.89 -22.97 19.70
C ARG A 57 -2.98 -22.78 20.76
N LEU A 58 -4.04 -22.05 20.45
CA LEU A 58 -5.22 -21.91 21.31
C LEU A 58 -5.88 -23.27 21.56
N SER A 59 -6.11 -24.06 20.52
CA SER A 59 -6.72 -25.38 20.63
C SER A 59 -5.90 -26.29 21.53
N ASN A 60 -4.58 -26.33 21.31
CA ASN A 60 -3.65 -27.07 22.17
C ASN A 60 -3.66 -26.57 23.62
N PHE A 61 -3.69 -25.24 23.85
CA PHE A 61 -3.80 -24.69 25.20
C PHE A 61 -5.12 -25.08 25.88
N ILE A 62 -6.23 -25.06 25.15
CA ILE A 62 -7.54 -25.45 25.68
C ILE A 62 -7.51 -26.92 26.12
N GLU A 63 -7.00 -27.80 25.27
CA GLU A 63 -6.93 -29.24 25.52
C GLU A 63 -5.96 -29.60 26.65
N THR A 64 -4.73 -29.09 26.60
CA THR A 64 -3.64 -29.56 27.47
C THR A 64 -3.57 -28.83 28.82
N LYS A 65 -4.12 -27.62 28.92
CA LYS A 65 -3.96 -26.77 30.11
C LYS A 65 -5.29 -26.28 30.68
N TYR A 66 -6.12 -25.64 29.86
CA TYR A 66 -7.38 -25.06 30.35
C TYR A 66 -8.35 -26.13 30.84
N THR A 67 -8.65 -27.13 30.02
CA THR A 67 -9.61 -28.19 30.32
C THR A 67 -9.21 -28.98 31.58
N PRO A 68 -7.96 -29.48 31.73
CA PRO A 68 -7.54 -30.15 32.96
C PRO A 68 -7.62 -29.26 34.20
N THR A 69 -7.24 -27.98 34.07
CA THR A 69 -7.31 -27.01 35.17
C THR A 69 -8.77 -26.78 35.59
N LEU A 70 -9.67 -26.64 34.63
CA LEU A 70 -11.09 -26.44 34.88
C LEU A 70 -11.68 -27.69 35.56
N ILE A 71 -11.42 -28.88 35.03
CA ILE A 71 -11.87 -30.14 35.65
C ILE A 71 -11.37 -30.24 37.10
N ASN A 72 -10.09 -29.95 37.35
CA ASN A 72 -9.55 -29.99 38.71
C ASN A 72 -10.21 -28.97 39.65
N LYS A 73 -10.52 -27.77 39.14
CA LYS A 73 -11.26 -26.75 39.90
C LYS A 73 -12.65 -27.27 40.29
N TYR A 74 -13.38 -27.87 39.35
CA TYR A 74 -14.71 -28.43 39.64
C TYR A 74 -14.64 -29.64 40.57
N LYS A 75 -13.63 -30.51 40.44
CA LYS A 75 -13.41 -31.63 41.37
C LYS A 75 -13.28 -31.18 42.82
N LYS A 76 -12.57 -30.08 43.08
CA LYS A 76 -12.39 -29.51 44.43
C LYS A 76 -13.66 -28.92 45.04
N LEU A 77 -14.71 -28.70 44.24
CA LEU A 77 -16.00 -28.17 44.71
C LEU A 77 -16.99 -29.28 45.06
N LEU A 78 -16.64 -30.54 44.81
CA LEU A 78 -17.52 -31.67 45.08
C LEU A 78 -17.39 -32.10 46.56
N PRO A 79 -18.50 -32.32 47.28
CA PRO A 79 -18.48 -32.85 48.64
C PRO A 79 -17.85 -34.24 48.70
N ASP A 80 -17.17 -34.56 49.81
CA ASP A 80 -16.56 -35.89 50.04
C ASP A 80 -17.58 -37.04 50.04
N SER A 81 -18.87 -36.72 50.24
CA SER A 81 -19.99 -37.67 50.23
C SER A 81 -20.49 -38.05 48.83
N VAL A 82 -20.02 -37.41 47.75
CA VAL A 82 -20.49 -37.65 46.38
C VAL A 82 -19.74 -38.82 45.73
N ASN A 83 -20.49 -39.82 45.24
CA ASN A 83 -19.93 -40.87 44.39
C ASN A 83 -19.71 -40.34 42.97
N TYR A 84 -18.50 -39.83 42.71
CA TYR A 84 -18.05 -39.26 41.44
C TYR A 84 -18.36 -40.11 40.20
N LYS A 85 -18.43 -41.45 40.36
CA LYS A 85 -18.67 -42.37 39.24
C LYS A 85 -20.12 -42.30 38.75
N ASN A 86 -21.06 -42.00 39.65
CA ASN A 86 -22.48 -41.88 39.33
C ASN A 86 -22.82 -40.49 38.75
N GLU A 87 -22.09 -39.46 39.18
CA GLU A 87 -22.32 -38.07 38.72
C GLU A 87 -21.46 -37.64 37.53
N LEU A 88 -20.52 -38.49 37.07
CA LEU A 88 -19.57 -38.16 36.01
C LEU A 88 -20.26 -37.63 34.73
N SER A 89 -21.39 -38.24 34.35
CA SER A 89 -22.16 -37.80 33.18
C SER A 89 -22.74 -36.39 33.35
N ASN A 90 -23.28 -36.08 34.53
CA ASN A 90 -23.82 -34.76 34.85
C ASN A 90 -22.70 -33.71 34.91
N ILE A 91 -21.57 -34.06 35.52
CA ILE A 91 -20.37 -33.20 35.60
C ILE A 91 -19.84 -32.89 34.20
N ILE A 92 -19.71 -33.89 33.32
CA ILE A 92 -19.27 -33.69 31.92
C ILE A 92 -20.28 -32.81 31.17
N LYS A 93 -21.58 -33.07 31.31
CA LYS A 93 -22.64 -32.26 30.70
C LYS A 93 -22.60 -30.78 31.13
N SER A 94 -22.19 -30.49 32.37
CA SER A 94 -22.08 -29.11 32.85
C SER A 94 -20.79 -28.42 32.43
N ILE A 95 -19.67 -29.15 32.35
CA ILE A 95 -18.35 -28.55 32.07
C ILE A 95 -18.08 -28.41 30.57
N LEU A 96 -18.52 -29.37 29.74
CA LEU A 96 -18.26 -29.37 28.30
C LEU A 96 -18.79 -28.10 27.60
N PRO A 97 -20.02 -27.62 27.87
CA PRO A 97 -20.52 -26.38 27.26
C PRO A 97 -19.67 -25.15 27.62
N VAL A 98 -19.14 -25.09 28.84
CA VAL A 98 -18.27 -24.00 29.30
C VAL A 98 -16.95 -23.99 28.53
N ILE A 99 -16.39 -25.18 28.28
CA ILE A 99 -15.16 -25.34 27.48
C ILE A 99 -15.38 -24.91 26.04
N GLU A 100 -16.43 -25.44 25.39
CA GLU A 100 -16.72 -25.11 23.99
C GLU A 100 -17.07 -23.63 23.82
N THR A 101 -17.89 -23.06 24.72
CA THR A 101 -18.21 -21.63 24.68
C THR A 101 -16.96 -20.76 24.79
N LYS A 102 -16.02 -21.13 25.65
CA LYS A 102 -14.77 -20.37 25.82
C LYS A 102 -13.88 -20.50 24.59
N LYS A 103 -13.76 -21.71 24.03
CA LYS A 103 -13.02 -21.98 22.80
C LYS A 103 -13.58 -21.18 21.62
N ASP A 104 -14.89 -21.22 21.42
CA ASP A 104 -15.58 -20.49 20.36
C ASP A 104 -15.41 -18.98 20.52
N SER A 105 -15.58 -18.45 21.73
CA SER A 105 -15.37 -17.03 22.01
C SER A 105 -13.96 -16.57 21.64
N LEU A 106 -12.93 -17.37 21.97
CA LEU A 106 -11.54 -17.03 21.66
C LEU A 106 -11.23 -17.19 20.17
N ASN A 107 -11.77 -18.21 19.49
CA ASN A 107 -11.64 -18.37 18.04
C ASN A 107 -12.32 -17.22 17.29
N ASN A 108 -13.54 -16.85 17.68
CA ASN A 108 -14.27 -15.73 17.09
C ASN A 108 -13.52 -14.41 17.25
N LEU A 109 -12.85 -14.20 18.39
CA LEU A 109 -12.00 -13.04 18.61
C LEU A 109 -10.79 -13.06 17.67
N LEU A 110 -10.14 -14.22 17.48
CA LEU A 110 -9.04 -14.36 16.52
C LEU A 110 -9.52 -14.11 15.08
N ASP A 111 -10.69 -14.60 14.70
CA ASP A 111 -11.30 -14.35 13.38
C ASP A 111 -11.59 -12.87 13.16
N ALA A 112 -12.15 -12.20 14.17
CA ALA A 112 -12.43 -10.76 14.09
C ALA A 112 -11.14 -9.96 13.92
N GLN A 113 -10.08 -10.29 14.67
CA GLN A 113 -8.79 -9.64 14.56
C GLN A 113 -8.14 -9.88 13.19
N GLU A 114 -8.18 -11.12 12.68
CA GLU A 114 -7.68 -11.49 11.35
C GLU A 114 -8.36 -10.63 10.28
N LYS A 115 -9.70 -10.58 10.30
CA LYS A 115 -10.51 -9.77 9.36
C LYS A 115 -10.15 -8.29 9.43
N VAL A 116 -9.99 -7.72 10.63
CA VAL A 116 -9.62 -6.30 10.80
C VAL A 116 -8.24 -6.01 10.20
N ILE A 117 -7.26 -6.89 10.41
CA ILE A 117 -5.91 -6.70 9.87
C ILE A 117 -5.91 -6.82 8.35
N ILE A 118 -6.54 -7.86 7.80
CA ILE A 118 -6.67 -8.03 6.34
C ILE A 118 -7.39 -6.83 5.73
N SER A 119 -8.50 -6.38 6.33
CA SER A 119 -9.24 -5.21 5.85
C SER A 119 -8.37 -3.94 5.81
N LYS A 120 -7.56 -3.68 6.85
CA LYS A 120 -6.62 -2.56 6.86
C LYS A 120 -5.56 -2.67 5.76
N LEU A 121 -4.98 -3.87 5.58
CA LEU A 121 -4.00 -4.12 4.52
C LEU A 121 -4.61 -3.89 3.13
N THR A 122 -5.80 -4.41 2.88
CA THR A 122 -6.52 -4.24 1.60
C THR A 122 -6.87 -2.78 1.35
N ASN A 123 -7.33 -2.05 2.37
CA ASN A 123 -7.68 -0.64 2.21
C ASN A 123 -6.45 0.22 1.90
N ASN A 124 -5.34 -0.02 2.60
CA ASN A 124 -4.07 0.68 2.33
C ASN A 124 -3.56 0.37 0.92
N TYR A 125 -3.60 -0.89 0.50
CA TYR A 125 -3.22 -1.30 -0.84
C TYR A 125 -4.11 -0.66 -1.92
N LYS A 126 -5.43 -0.57 -1.70
CA LYS A 126 -6.35 0.09 -2.64
C LYS A 126 -5.97 1.56 -2.86
N THR A 127 -5.64 2.30 -1.80
CA THR A 127 -5.19 3.69 -1.90
C THR A 127 -3.87 3.79 -2.68
N TYR A 128 -2.89 2.96 -2.32
CA TYR A 128 -1.62 2.88 -3.02
C TYR A 128 -1.77 2.55 -4.51
N SER A 129 -2.58 1.55 -4.83
CA SER A 129 -2.84 1.08 -6.20
C SER A 129 -3.50 2.17 -7.05
N LYS A 130 -4.50 2.88 -6.50
CA LYS A 130 -5.13 4.01 -7.17
C LYS A 130 -4.12 5.12 -7.47
N ALA A 131 -3.34 5.55 -6.48
CA ALA A 131 -2.35 6.60 -6.63
C ALA A 131 -1.27 6.22 -7.67
N SER A 132 -0.77 4.99 -7.60
CA SER A 132 0.28 4.49 -8.50
C SER A 132 -0.22 4.32 -9.94
N THR A 133 -1.48 3.90 -10.12
CA THR A 133 -2.12 3.85 -11.44
C THR A 133 -2.29 5.24 -12.04
N SER A 134 -2.73 6.21 -11.25
CA SER A 134 -2.80 7.62 -11.69
C SER A 134 -1.42 8.15 -12.08
N LEU A 135 -0.39 7.85 -11.30
CA LEU A 135 0.99 8.24 -11.61
C LEU A 135 1.50 7.56 -12.89
N GLN A 136 1.26 6.26 -13.06
CA GLN A 136 1.60 5.53 -14.28
C GLN A 136 0.93 6.15 -15.51
N ASN A 137 -0.33 6.54 -15.40
CA ASN A 137 -1.06 7.20 -16.50
C ASN A 137 -0.44 8.56 -16.84
N LEU A 138 -0.05 9.37 -15.85
CA LEU A 138 0.66 10.63 -16.08
C LEU A 138 2.01 10.39 -16.77
N ILE A 139 2.79 9.41 -16.29
CA ILE A 139 4.07 9.00 -16.89
C ILE A 139 3.88 8.55 -18.34
N ASN A 140 2.83 7.76 -18.62
CA ASN A 140 2.49 7.34 -19.98
C ASN A 140 2.14 8.53 -20.88
N SER A 141 1.33 9.47 -20.38
CA SER A 141 0.95 10.67 -21.12
C SER A 141 2.16 11.56 -21.43
N ILE A 142 3.03 11.81 -20.46
CA ILE A 142 4.26 12.60 -20.65
C ILE A 142 5.19 11.90 -21.64
N ALA A 143 5.42 10.60 -21.50
CA ALA A 143 6.26 9.84 -22.42
C ALA A 143 5.70 9.85 -23.86
N LYS A 144 4.38 9.85 -24.02
CA LYS A 144 3.72 9.95 -25.34
C LYS A 144 3.87 11.35 -25.93
N VAL A 145 3.68 12.41 -25.16
CA VAL A 145 3.88 13.80 -25.62
C VAL A 145 5.31 13.99 -26.11
N ASN A 146 6.30 13.55 -25.33
CA ASN A 146 7.72 13.63 -25.71
C ASN A 146 8.03 12.85 -27.00
N ALA A 147 7.39 11.70 -27.20
CA ALA A 147 7.54 10.94 -28.45
C ALA A 147 6.90 11.67 -29.64
N THR A 148 5.69 12.19 -29.49
CA THR A 148 4.99 12.93 -30.56
C THR A 148 5.73 14.21 -30.94
N GLU A 149 6.27 14.95 -29.96
CA GLU A 149 7.09 16.14 -30.21
C GLU A 149 8.33 15.80 -31.04
N LYS A 150 9.06 14.75 -30.64
CA LYS A 150 10.20 14.24 -31.39
C LYS A 150 9.83 13.78 -32.80
N ASP A 151 8.72 13.08 -32.97
CA ASP A 151 8.24 12.61 -34.28
C ASP A 151 7.84 13.79 -35.18
N ALA A 152 7.20 14.82 -34.63
CA ALA A 152 6.84 16.04 -35.36
C ALA A 152 8.08 16.83 -35.78
N LEU A 153 9.08 16.95 -34.90
CA LEU A 153 10.36 17.57 -35.19
C LEU A 153 11.10 16.83 -36.31
N LEU A 154 11.19 15.49 -36.23
CA LEU A 154 11.75 14.67 -37.30
C LEU A 154 10.98 14.80 -38.63
N ALA A 155 9.66 14.92 -38.59
CA ALA A 155 8.86 15.15 -39.78
C ALA A 155 9.16 16.52 -40.42
N ILE A 156 9.34 17.57 -39.60
CA ILE A 156 9.74 18.91 -40.06
C ILE A 156 11.15 18.89 -40.66
N ASP A 157 12.10 18.18 -40.04
CA ASP A 157 13.47 18.01 -40.56
C ASP A 157 13.45 17.41 -41.98
N ASN A 158 12.75 16.28 -42.12
CA ASN A 158 12.61 15.56 -43.37
C ASN A 158 11.90 16.40 -44.46
N LEU A 159 10.83 17.13 -44.10
CA LEU A 159 10.09 17.97 -45.04
C LEU A 159 10.87 19.20 -45.50
N THR A 160 11.85 19.66 -44.70
CA THR A 160 12.69 20.82 -45.03
C THR A 160 13.99 20.43 -45.74
N GLY A 161 14.19 19.12 -45.99
CA GLY A 161 15.38 18.58 -46.64
C GLY A 161 16.65 18.77 -45.80
N ASN A 162 16.54 18.64 -44.48
CA ASN A 162 17.62 18.81 -43.49
C ASN A 162 18.26 20.21 -43.50
N LYS A 163 17.55 21.23 -43.99
CA LYS A 163 18.02 22.62 -44.00
C LYS A 163 17.75 23.36 -42.69
N ILE A 164 16.85 22.82 -41.85
CA ILE A 164 16.57 23.34 -40.52
C ILE A 164 17.30 22.46 -39.52
N ASP A 165 18.16 23.06 -38.70
CA ASP A 165 18.80 22.39 -37.58
C ASP A 165 17.73 22.14 -36.49
N VAL A 166 17.03 21.03 -36.62
CA VAL A 166 15.86 20.69 -35.79
C VAL A 166 16.23 20.50 -34.33
N THR A 167 17.50 20.18 -34.03
CA THR A 167 18.03 20.15 -32.66
C THR A 167 18.01 21.55 -32.03
N LYS A 168 18.38 22.60 -32.77
CA LYS A 168 18.21 23.99 -32.31
C LYS A 168 16.76 24.42 -32.19
N VAL A 169 15.87 23.90 -33.03
CA VAL A 169 14.44 24.22 -32.94
C VAL A 169 13.84 23.55 -31.69
N GLU A 170 14.18 22.29 -31.42
CA GLU A 170 13.84 21.56 -30.19
C GLU A 170 14.35 22.31 -28.95
N ASP A 171 15.60 22.75 -28.96
CA ASP A 171 16.19 23.52 -27.88
C ASP A 171 15.45 24.85 -27.66
N ASN A 172 15.15 25.61 -28.73
CA ASN A 172 14.43 26.88 -28.63
C ASN A 172 12.96 26.71 -28.21
N LEU A 173 12.31 25.63 -28.64
CA LEU A 173 10.92 25.33 -28.29
C LEU A 173 10.81 24.93 -26.82
N ASN A 174 11.73 24.09 -26.35
CA ASN A 174 11.88 23.77 -24.93
C ASN A 174 12.14 25.04 -24.11
N ASP A 175 13.01 25.94 -24.60
CA ASP A 175 13.31 27.20 -23.94
C ASP A 175 12.09 28.15 -23.90
N PHE A 176 11.27 28.15 -24.96
CA PHE A 176 10.03 28.93 -25.04
C PHE A 176 8.91 28.37 -24.14
N LEU A 177 8.72 27.06 -24.12
CA LEU A 177 7.74 26.38 -23.25
C LEU A 177 8.12 26.55 -21.78
N ASN A 178 9.41 26.48 -21.45
CA ASN A 178 9.92 26.75 -20.12
C ASN A 178 9.69 28.23 -19.71
N LYS A 179 9.93 29.20 -20.60
CA LYS A 179 9.62 30.61 -20.36
C LYS A 179 8.13 30.85 -20.16
N THR A 180 7.28 30.22 -20.98
CA THR A 180 5.82 30.35 -20.91
C THR A 180 5.26 29.73 -19.63
N SER A 181 5.73 28.54 -19.24
CA SER A 181 5.39 27.91 -17.96
C SER A 181 5.82 28.78 -16.77
N THR A 182 6.99 29.43 -16.86
CA THR A 182 7.46 30.38 -15.84
C THR A 182 6.58 31.62 -15.74
N ILE A 183 6.05 32.13 -16.86
CA ILE A 183 5.10 33.25 -16.88
C ILE A 183 3.75 32.85 -16.30
N LEU A 184 3.24 31.67 -16.66
CA LEU A 184 1.98 31.12 -16.11
C LEU A 184 2.07 30.86 -14.61
N ASN A 185 3.19 30.34 -14.11
CA ASN A 185 3.45 30.15 -12.68
C ASN A 185 3.65 31.48 -11.92
N LYS A 186 3.92 32.59 -12.60
CA LYS A 186 3.91 33.94 -12.02
C LYS A 186 2.52 34.59 -12.05
N LEU A 187 1.55 34.01 -12.75
CA LEU A 187 0.15 34.48 -12.81
C LEU A 187 -0.77 33.76 -11.82
N THR A 188 -0.39 32.59 -11.30
CA THR A 188 -1.09 31.91 -10.17
C THR A 188 -1.23 32.74 -8.87
N PRO A 189 -0.41 33.77 -8.56
CA PRO A 189 -0.68 34.68 -7.44
C PRO A 189 -1.92 35.57 -7.65
N PHE A 190 -2.38 35.79 -8.88
CA PHE A 190 -3.57 36.63 -9.14
C PHE A 190 -4.89 35.93 -8.81
N GLU A 191 -4.95 34.59 -8.78
CA GLU A 191 -6.14 33.86 -8.29
C GLU A 191 -6.35 34.03 -6.78
N LYS A 192 -5.29 34.37 -6.02
CA LYS A 192 -5.38 34.70 -4.59
C LYS A 192 -5.80 36.15 -4.32
N LEU A 193 -5.87 37.00 -5.35
CA LEU A 193 -6.34 38.40 -5.25
C LEU A 193 -7.82 38.56 -5.66
N LEU A 194 -8.48 37.49 -6.12
CA LEU A 194 -9.91 37.44 -6.47
C LEU A 194 -10.75 36.62 -5.47
N LYS A 195 -10.24 36.38 -4.25
CA LYS A 195 -10.99 35.84 -3.11
C LYS A 195 -10.95 36.81 -1.94
#